data_AF-A0A7V8AI51-F1
#
_entry.id   AF-A0A7V8AI51-F1
#
_cell.length_a   1.000
_cell.length_b   1.000
_cell.length_c   1.000
_cell.angle_alpha   90.00
_cell.angle_beta   90.00
_cell.angle_gamma   90.00
#
_symmetry.space_group_name_H-M   'P 1'
#
loop_
_entity.id
_entity.type
_entity.pdbx_description
1 polymer ?
#
loop_
_entity_poly.entity_id
_entity_poly.type
_entity_poly.pdbx_seq_one_letter_code
_entity_poly.pdbx_strand_id
1 'polypeptide(L)'
;MPPRQPPSLYARSLREELTGQMLGFQKALFQAMTELQGLQKGQLETFAGQLRDGLTDLEQRMGELIQQIERTHEILRKGIEERLDAIRIENTQKLEQMRHVVDEKLQGTLERRLGESFRMVSERLEQVHKGLGEMQTLANGVGDLKRVLTNVKSRGTWGEIQLGTLLDQILTPDQIAREIATRPNAAERVEFAIRLPG
;
A
#
# COMPACT_ATOMS: atom_id res chain seq x y z
N MET A 1 120.98 -27.20 -57.55
CA MET A 1 120.12 -26.38 -58.42
C MET A 1 118.95 -27.24 -58.88
N PRO A 2 117.74 -27.07 -58.33
CA PRO A 2 116.55 -27.79 -58.78
C PRO A 2 116.16 -27.33 -60.20
N PRO A 3 115.65 -28.23 -61.06
CA PRO A 3 115.38 -27.91 -62.46
C PRO A 3 114.22 -26.91 -62.59
N ARG A 4 114.44 -25.82 -63.34
CA ARG A 4 113.38 -24.87 -63.72
C ARG A 4 112.39 -25.59 -64.64
N GLN A 5 111.21 -25.90 -64.15
CA GLN A 5 110.09 -26.39 -64.97
C GLN A 5 109.71 -25.33 -66.01
N PRO A 6 109.34 -25.72 -67.25
CA PRO A 6 109.01 -24.78 -68.31
C PRO A 6 107.76 -23.96 -67.96
N PRO A 7 107.72 -22.65 -68.27
CA PRO A 7 106.64 -21.73 -67.87
C PRO A 7 105.24 -22.14 -68.39
N SER A 8 105.16 -22.99 -69.41
CA SER A 8 103.91 -23.51 -69.98
C SER A 8 103.23 -24.59 -69.12
N LEU A 9 103.98 -25.36 -68.32
CA LEU A 9 103.40 -26.37 -67.42
C LEU A 9 102.81 -25.74 -66.16
N TYR A 10 103.45 -24.69 -65.63
CA TYR A 10 102.97 -23.92 -64.48
C TYR A 10 101.64 -23.19 -64.78
N ALA A 11 101.49 -22.65 -66.00
CA ALA A 11 100.25 -22.02 -66.43
C ALA A 11 99.09 -23.03 -66.61
N ARG A 12 99.39 -24.29 -66.96
CA ARG A 12 98.39 -25.36 -67.03
C ARG A 12 97.97 -25.83 -65.65
N SER A 13 98.92 -26.06 -64.74
CA SER A 13 98.62 -26.46 -63.36
C SER A 13 97.81 -25.39 -62.62
N LEU A 14 98.17 -24.11 -62.78
CA LEU A 14 97.41 -23.00 -62.18
C LEU A 14 95.99 -22.91 -62.73
N ARG A 15 95.80 -23.17 -64.04
CA ARG A 15 94.47 -23.20 -64.66
C ARG A 15 93.64 -24.37 -64.13
N GLU A 16 94.24 -25.56 -64.05
CA GLU A 16 93.61 -26.76 -63.49
C GLU A 16 93.19 -26.55 -62.03
N GLU A 17 94.06 -25.95 -61.23
CA GLU A 17 93.81 -25.58 -59.83
C GLU A 17 92.69 -24.54 -59.69
N LEU A 18 92.66 -23.50 -60.54
CA LEU A 18 91.56 -22.53 -60.60
C LEU A 18 90.22 -23.18 -60.97
N THR A 19 90.18 -24.07 -61.97
CA THR A 19 88.96 -24.83 -62.30
C THR A 19 88.54 -25.75 -61.15
N GLY A 20 89.50 -26.38 -60.46
CA GLY A 20 89.23 -27.21 -59.29
C GLY A 20 88.66 -26.42 -58.13
N GLN A 21 89.21 -25.24 -57.83
CA GLN A 21 88.70 -24.32 -56.81
C GLN A 21 87.30 -23.79 -57.18
N MET A 22 87.05 -23.45 -58.46
CA MET A 22 85.75 -22.97 -58.92
C MET A 22 84.67 -24.07 -58.88
N LEU A 23 85.01 -25.31 -59.24
CA LEU A 23 84.13 -26.48 -59.08
C LEU A 23 83.85 -26.79 -57.59
N GLY A 24 84.87 -26.69 -56.74
CA GLY A 24 84.73 -26.84 -55.28
C GLY A 24 83.80 -25.78 -54.69
N PHE A 25 83.94 -24.53 -55.13
CA PHE A 25 83.08 -23.43 -54.73
C PHE A 25 81.64 -23.61 -55.22
N GLN A 26 81.43 -23.98 -56.49
CA GLN A 26 80.09 -24.28 -57.03
C GLN A 26 79.40 -25.39 -56.23
N LYS A 27 80.15 -26.45 -55.88
CA LYS A 27 79.63 -27.55 -55.05
C LYS A 27 79.27 -27.07 -53.64
N ALA A 28 80.12 -26.26 -53.01
CA ALA A 28 79.85 -25.69 -51.68
C ALA A 28 78.62 -24.77 -51.68
N LEU A 29 78.44 -23.94 -52.72
CA LEU A 29 77.23 -23.12 -52.89
C LEU A 29 75.98 -23.97 -53.06
N PHE A 30 76.04 -25.04 -53.86
CA PHE A 30 74.90 -25.93 -54.06
C PHE A 30 74.52 -26.67 -52.76
N GLN A 31 75.53 -27.11 -52.00
CA GLN A 31 75.31 -27.71 -50.68
C GLN A 31 74.70 -26.72 -49.70
N ALA A 32 75.23 -25.50 -49.60
CA ALA A 32 74.68 -24.45 -48.74
C ALA A 32 73.24 -24.06 -49.13
N MET A 33 72.91 -24.02 -50.42
CA MET A 33 71.53 -23.78 -50.89
C MET A 33 70.59 -24.92 -50.51
N THR A 34 71.04 -26.17 -50.63
CA THR A 34 70.24 -27.35 -50.26
C THR A 34 70.01 -27.41 -48.75
N GLU A 35 71.03 -27.11 -47.95
CA GLU A 35 70.92 -27.00 -46.49
C GLU A 35 69.97 -25.86 -46.09
N LEU A 36 70.08 -24.69 -46.73
CA LEU A 36 69.18 -23.56 -46.48
C LEU A 36 67.73 -23.90 -46.84
N GLN A 37 67.49 -24.60 -47.95
CA GLN A 37 66.16 -25.09 -48.33
C GLN A 37 65.61 -26.09 -47.30
N GLY A 38 66.45 -27.00 -46.82
CA GLY A 38 66.08 -27.97 -45.77
C GLY A 38 65.72 -27.28 -44.46
N LEU A 39 66.53 -26.32 -44.01
CA LEU A 39 66.27 -25.52 -42.81
C LEU A 39 65.00 -24.68 -42.95
N GLN A 40 64.79 -24.00 -44.08
CA GLN A 40 63.60 -23.20 -44.33
C GLN A 40 62.33 -24.08 -44.34
N LYS A 41 62.37 -25.24 -45.00
CA LYS A 41 61.26 -26.18 -45.01
C LYS A 41 60.95 -26.70 -43.60
N GLY A 42 61.98 -27.09 -42.84
CA GLY A 42 61.81 -27.56 -41.46
C GLY A 42 61.25 -26.48 -40.52
N GLN A 43 61.68 -25.23 -40.68
CA GLN A 43 61.09 -24.10 -39.93
C GLN A 43 59.62 -23.87 -40.28
N LEU A 44 59.26 -23.93 -41.57
CA LEU A 44 57.86 -23.80 -42.00
C LEU A 44 56.98 -24.95 -41.50
N GLU A 45 57.48 -26.19 -41.54
CA GLU A 45 56.76 -27.36 -41.01
C GLU A 45 56.57 -27.25 -39.49
N THR A 46 57.59 -26.82 -38.75
CA THR A 46 57.50 -26.58 -37.31
C THR A 46 56.50 -25.48 -36.98
N PHE A 47 56.54 -24.37 -37.72
CA PHE A 47 55.62 -23.25 -37.56
C PHE A 47 54.17 -23.66 -37.87
N ALA A 48 53.96 -24.42 -38.96
CA ALA A 48 52.64 -24.96 -39.31
C ALA A 48 52.12 -25.92 -38.23
N GLY A 49 53.00 -26.74 -37.65
CA GLY A 49 52.68 -27.59 -36.50
C GLY A 49 52.23 -26.79 -35.29
N GLN A 50 53.02 -25.79 -34.88
CA GLN A 50 52.69 -24.91 -33.75
C GLN A 50 51.38 -24.15 -33.94
N LEU A 51 51.10 -23.66 -35.16
CA LEU A 51 49.82 -23.04 -35.48
C LEU A 51 48.66 -24.02 -35.37
N ARG A 52 48.83 -25.25 -35.86
CA ARG A 52 47.80 -26.28 -35.77
C ARG A 52 47.49 -26.63 -34.31
N ASP A 53 48.53 -26.84 -33.51
CA ASP A 53 48.40 -27.16 -32.09
C ASP A 53 47.74 -26.00 -31.33
N GLY A 54 48.11 -24.76 -31.65
CA GLY A 54 47.49 -23.56 -31.07
C GLY A 54 46.01 -23.41 -31.45
N LEU A 55 45.63 -23.75 -32.69
CA LEU A 55 44.22 -23.75 -33.10
C LEU A 55 43.42 -24.85 -32.38
N THR A 56 43.99 -26.03 -32.19
CA THR A 56 43.35 -27.11 -31.43
C THR A 56 43.19 -26.76 -29.95
N ASP A 57 44.19 -26.15 -29.31
CA ASP A 57 44.07 -25.65 -27.92
C ASP A 57 42.99 -24.57 -27.80
N LEU A 58 42.92 -23.65 -28.78
CA LEU A 58 41.88 -22.62 -28.82
C LEU A 58 40.48 -23.23 -28.96
N GLU A 59 40.32 -24.21 -29.83
CA GLU A 59 39.05 -24.92 -30.02
C GLU A 59 38.60 -25.63 -28.74
N GLN A 60 39.54 -26.30 -28.06
CA GLN A 60 39.26 -26.95 -26.78
C GLN A 60 38.84 -25.93 -25.70
N ARG A 61 39.60 -24.83 -25.54
CA ARG A 61 39.26 -23.76 -24.59
C ARG A 61 37.91 -23.12 -24.89
N MET A 62 37.59 -22.92 -26.17
CA MET A 62 36.27 -22.42 -26.56
C MET A 62 35.16 -23.40 -26.16
N GLY A 63 35.36 -24.70 -26.38
CA GLY A 63 34.42 -25.74 -25.94
C GLY A 63 34.21 -25.73 -24.41
N GLU A 64 35.29 -25.62 -23.64
CA GLU A 64 35.23 -25.54 -22.17
C GLU A 64 34.48 -24.27 -21.69
N LEU A 65 34.74 -23.12 -22.34
CA LEU A 65 34.05 -21.87 -22.03
C LEU A 65 32.55 -21.96 -22.34
N ILE A 66 32.16 -22.54 -23.48
CA ILE A 66 30.75 -22.75 -23.82
C ILE A 66 30.06 -23.62 -22.75
N GLN A 67 30.67 -24.74 -22.37
CA GLN A 67 30.14 -25.61 -21.32
C GLN A 67 30.05 -24.91 -19.95
N GLN A 68 31.00 -24.02 -19.63
CA GLN A 68 30.95 -23.24 -18.39
C GLN A 68 29.84 -22.18 -18.44
N ILE A 69 29.64 -21.53 -19.58
CA ILE A 69 28.55 -20.57 -19.80
C ILE A 69 27.21 -21.27 -19.67
N GLU A 70 27.01 -22.42 -20.33
CA GLU A 70 25.77 -23.19 -20.25
C GLU A 70 25.44 -23.60 -18.81
N ARG A 71 26.44 -24.12 -18.07
CA ARG A 71 26.27 -24.47 -16.65
C ARG A 71 25.91 -23.26 -15.79
N THR A 72 26.60 -22.14 -15.97
CA THR A 72 26.34 -20.91 -15.21
C THR A 72 24.96 -20.36 -15.53
N HIS A 73 24.58 -20.38 -16.81
CA HIS A 73 23.27 -19.93 -17.27
C HIS A 73 22.13 -20.76 -16.69
N GLU A 74 22.29 -22.09 -16.63
CA GLU A 74 21.31 -22.98 -16.01
C GLU A 74 21.17 -22.73 -14.50
N ILE A 75 22.29 -22.50 -13.79
CA ILE A 75 22.27 -22.15 -12.36
C ILE A 75 21.54 -20.82 -12.14
N LEU A 76 21.83 -19.80 -12.96
CA LEU A 76 21.17 -18.50 -12.89
C LEU A 76 19.67 -18.62 -13.15
N ARG A 77 19.29 -19.37 -14.18
CA ARG A 77 17.89 -19.62 -14.52
C ARG A 77 17.15 -20.27 -13.35
N LYS A 78 17.69 -21.34 -12.78
CA LYS A 78 17.10 -22.01 -11.60
C LYS A 78 16.97 -21.08 -10.41
N GLY A 79 18.03 -20.32 -10.08
CA GLY A 79 18.00 -19.37 -8.97
C GLY A 79 16.97 -18.26 -9.17
N ILE A 80 16.74 -17.81 -10.41
CA ILE A 80 15.69 -16.84 -10.74
C ILE A 80 14.31 -17.49 -10.59
N GLU A 81 14.09 -18.69 -11.12
CA GLU A 81 12.81 -19.43 -10.99
C GLU A 81 12.44 -19.65 -9.52
N GLU A 82 13.38 -20.14 -8.71
CA GLU A 82 13.19 -20.34 -7.26
C GLU A 82 12.83 -19.04 -6.53
N ARG A 83 13.53 -17.94 -6.86
CA ARG A 83 13.27 -16.63 -6.22
C ARG A 83 11.94 -16.04 -6.65
N LEU A 84 11.54 -16.21 -7.90
CA LEU A 84 10.22 -15.78 -8.38
C LEU A 84 9.10 -16.59 -7.74
N ASP A 85 9.26 -17.90 -7.57
CA ASP A 85 8.29 -18.73 -6.87
C ASP A 85 8.19 -18.35 -5.39
N ALA A 86 9.32 -18.10 -4.72
CA ALA A 86 9.34 -17.61 -3.34
C ALA A 86 8.60 -16.27 -3.20
N ILE A 87 8.85 -15.31 -4.09
CA ILE A 87 8.16 -14.02 -4.12
C ILE A 87 6.66 -14.21 -4.40
N ARG A 88 6.28 -15.13 -5.30
CA ARG A 88 4.87 -15.41 -5.59
C ARG A 88 4.16 -15.95 -4.35
N ILE A 89 4.75 -16.93 -3.68
CA ILE A 89 4.20 -17.55 -2.47
C ILE A 89 4.08 -16.50 -1.35
N GLU A 90 5.14 -15.73 -1.09
CA GLU A 90 5.14 -14.69 -0.05
C GLU A 90 4.09 -13.61 -0.33
N ASN A 91 3.93 -13.17 -1.58
CA ASN A 91 2.90 -12.21 -1.95
C ASN A 91 1.50 -12.77 -1.76
N THR A 92 1.24 -14.02 -2.17
CA THR A 92 -0.06 -14.66 -1.94
C THR A 92 -0.39 -14.72 -0.45
N GLN A 93 0.59 -15.09 0.40
CA GLN A 93 0.43 -15.10 1.85
C GLN A 93 0.15 -13.71 2.42
N LYS A 94 0.90 -12.68 2.00
CA LYS A 94 0.67 -11.29 2.44
C LYS A 94 -0.67 -10.74 1.97
N LEU A 95 -1.10 -11.05 0.75
CA LEU A 95 -2.41 -10.65 0.23
C LEU A 95 -3.54 -11.29 1.05
N GLU A 96 -3.39 -12.56 1.41
CA GLU A 96 -4.36 -13.26 2.28
C GLU A 96 -4.39 -12.65 3.69
N GLN A 97 -3.22 -12.36 4.27
CA GLN A 97 -3.14 -11.65 5.55
C GLN A 97 -3.78 -10.26 5.48
N MET A 98 -3.54 -9.50 4.40
CA MET A 98 -4.18 -8.20 4.20
C MET A 98 -5.69 -8.35 4.07
N ARG A 99 -6.20 -9.37 3.37
CA ARG A 99 -7.63 -9.67 3.29
C ARG A 99 -8.22 -9.87 4.68
N HIS A 100 -7.61 -10.74 5.49
CA HIS A 100 -8.06 -10.97 6.87
C HIS A 100 -8.03 -9.72 7.74
N VAL A 101 -6.94 -8.95 7.71
CA VAL A 101 -6.84 -7.71 8.50
C VAL A 101 -7.85 -6.67 8.02
N VAL A 102 -8.06 -6.55 6.72
CA VAL A 102 -9.04 -5.63 6.15
C VAL A 102 -10.45 -6.04 6.56
N ASP A 103 -10.79 -7.33 6.49
CA ASP A 103 -12.10 -7.84 6.93
C ASP A 103 -12.32 -7.56 8.43
N GLU A 104 -11.32 -7.86 9.27
CA GLU A 104 -11.38 -7.59 10.71
C GLU A 104 -11.56 -6.08 11.01
N LYS A 105 -10.82 -5.22 10.29
CA LYS A 105 -10.92 -3.76 10.45
C LYS A 105 -12.24 -3.22 9.93
N LEU A 106 -12.73 -3.71 8.79
CA LEU A 106 -14.01 -3.31 8.24
C LEU A 106 -15.14 -3.72 9.17
N GLN A 107 -15.16 -4.96 9.63
CA GLN A 107 -16.18 -5.44 10.55
C GLN A 107 -16.14 -4.69 11.88
N GLY A 108 -14.96 -4.53 12.50
CA GLY A 108 -14.82 -3.79 13.75
C GLY A 108 -15.18 -2.30 13.63
N THR A 109 -14.84 -1.66 12.51
CA THR A 109 -15.19 -0.24 12.27
C THR A 109 -16.68 -0.08 11.98
N LEU A 110 -17.24 -1.00 11.19
CA LEU A 110 -18.67 -1.01 10.85
C LEU A 110 -19.51 -1.23 12.11
N GLU A 111 -19.22 -2.28 12.90
CA GLU A 111 -19.93 -2.56 14.16
C GLU A 111 -19.88 -1.36 15.11
N ARG A 112 -18.72 -0.70 15.22
CA ARG A 112 -18.57 0.49 16.08
C ARG A 112 -19.42 1.66 15.59
N ARG A 113 -19.32 2.03 14.31
CA ARG A 113 -20.10 3.13 13.74
C ARG A 113 -21.60 2.85 13.72
N LEU A 114 -21.99 1.62 13.42
CA LEU A 114 -23.37 1.19 13.38
C LEU A 114 -23.96 1.19 14.80
N GLY A 115 -23.21 0.68 15.79
CA GLY A 115 -23.59 0.73 17.19
C GLY A 115 -23.75 2.16 17.72
N GLU A 116 -22.81 3.06 17.41
CA GLU A 116 -22.94 4.49 17.76
C GLU A 116 -24.14 5.14 17.08
N SER A 117 -24.37 4.86 15.79
CA SER A 117 -25.52 5.39 15.05
C SER A 117 -26.85 4.89 15.64
N PHE A 118 -26.96 3.59 15.92
CA PHE A 118 -28.15 3.02 16.55
C PHE A 118 -28.37 3.57 17.95
N ARG A 119 -27.31 3.69 18.77
CA ARG A 119 -27.42 4.27 20.11
C ARG A 119 -27.93 5.71 20.06
N MET A 120 -27.39 6.53 19.16
CA MET A 120 -27.85 7.91 18.98
C MET A 120 -29.31 7.98 18.53
N VAL A 121 -29.73 7.08 17.63
CA VAL A 121 -31.12 6.99 17.17
C VAL A 121 -32.03 6.54 18.32
N SER A 122 -31.65 5.52 19.09
CA SER A 122 -32.40 5.04 20.25
C SER A 122 -32.56 6.12 21.31
N GLU A 123 -31.49 6.88 21.61
CA GLU A 123 -31.51 7.98 22.59
C GLU A 123 -32.44 9.12 22.14
N ARG A 124 -32.45 9.45 20.85
CA ARG A 124 -33.41 10.41 20.28
C ARG A 124 -34.85 9.89 20.32
N LEU A 125 -35.08 8.62 20.02
CA LEU A 125 -36.41 8.01 20.10
C LEU A 125 -36.93 8.00 21.54
N GLU A 126 -36.08 7.71 22.53
CA GLU A 126 -36.44 7.77 23.95
C GLU A 126 -36.82 9.20 24.37
N GLN A 127 -36.03 10.20 23.97
CA GLN A 127 -36.36 11.61 24.21
C GLN A 127 -37.69 12.02 23.57
N VAL A 128 -37.95 11.57 22.34
CA VAL A 128 -39.24 11.83 21.67
C VAL A 128 -40.38 11.15 22.42
N HIS A 129 -40.22 9.90 22.88
CA HIS A 129 -41.23 9.22 23.69
C HIS A 129 -41.50 9.93 25.03
N LYS A 130 -40.45 10.41 25.71
CA LYS A 130 -40.59 11.23 26.91
C LYS A 130 -41.32 12.54 26.61
N GLY A 131 -40.91 13.26 25.56
CA GLY A 131 -41.55 14.50 25.13
C GLY A 131 -43.02 14.33 24.74
N LEU A 132 -43.36 13.23 24.06
CA LEU A 132 -44.76 12.87 23.76
C LEU A 132 -45.55 12.52 25.02
N GLY A 133 -44.95 11.84 26.00
CA GLY A 133 -45.59 11.56 27.29
C GLY A 133 -45.86 12.82 28.12
N GLU A 134 -44.91 13.75 28.15
CA GLU A 134 -45.08 15.07 28.78
C GLU A 134 -46.14 15.90 28.04
N MET A 135 -46.15 15.91 26.70
CA MET A 135 -47.19 16.57 25.91
C MET A 135 -48.57 15.93 26.10
N GLN A 136 -48.67 14.60 26.22
CA GLN A 136 -49.92 13.92 26.54
C GLN A 136 -50.45 14.36 27.91
N THR A 137 -49.56 14.51 28.88
CA THR A 137 -49.89 15.00 30.22
C THR A 137 -50.34 16.46 30.19
N LEU A 138 -49.64 17.30 29.42
CA LEU A 138 -49.99 18.71 29.25
C LEU A 138 -51.34 18.88 28.52
N ALA A 139 -51.60 18.08 27.49
CA ALA A 139 -52.85 18.09 26.74
C ALA A 139 -54.04 17.66 27.61
N ASN A 140 -53.85 16.68 28.50
CA ASN A 140 -54.86 16.28 29.49
C ASN A 140 -55.14 17.44 30.48
N GLY A 141 -54.10 18.11 30.99
CA GLY A 141 -54.25 19.26 31.89
C GLY A 141 -54.98 20.45 31.27
N VAL A 142 -54.75 20.74 29.99
CA VAL A 142 -55.49 21.77 29.25
C VAL A 142 -56.95 21.33 28.98
N GLY A 143 -57.18 20.04 28.78
CA GLY A 143 -58.53 19.46 28.66
C GLY A 143 -59.38 19.63 29.92
N ASP A 144 -58.78 19.42 31.09
CA ASP A 144 -59.44 19.67 32.38
C ASP A 144 -59.73 21.15 32.60
N LEU A 145 -58.80 22.05 32.23
CA LEU A 145 -59.05 23.49 32.27
C LEU A 145 -60.23 23.88 31.37
N LYS A 146 -60.27 23.35 30.14
CA LYS A 146 -61.40 23.56 29.23
C LYS A 146 -62.71 23.05 29.83
N ARG A 147 -62.70 21.91 30.52
CA ARG A 147 -63.88 21.31 31.17
C ARG A 147 -64.40 22.17 32.32
N VAL A 148 -63.50 22.79 33.09
CA VAL A 148 -63.86 23.76 34.14
C VAL A 148 -64.47 25.02 33.54
N LEU A 149 -63.97 25.50 32.39
CA LEU A 149 -64.46 26.71 31.72
C LEU A 149 -65.77 26.50 30.91
N THR A 150 -66.04 25.28 30.43
CA THR A 150 -67.27 24.98 29.67
C THR A 150 -68.46 24.62 30.56
N ASN A 151 -68.23 23.99 31.72
CA ASN A 151 -69.31 23.64 32.64
C ASN A 151 -69.79 24.89 33.40
N VAL A 152 -71.05 25.27 33.21
CA VAL A 152 -71.67 26.45 33.82
C VAL A 152 -71.56 26.43 35.35
N LYS A 153 -71.73 25.26 35.99
CA LYS A 153 -71.64 25.13 37.45
C LYS A 153 -70.20 25.31 37.94
N SER A 154 -69.23 24.65 37.28
CA SER A 154 -67.81 24.76 37.63
C SER A 154 -67.26 26.17 37.40
N ARG A 155 -67.66 26.83 36.31
CA ARG A 155 -67.30 28.23 36.03
C ARG A 155 -67.91 29.19 37.06
N GLY A 156 -69.16 28.96 37.49
CA GLY A 156 -69.80 29.72 38.56
C GLY A 156 -68.99 29.65 39.86
N THR A 157 -68.74 28.43 40.34
CA THR A 157 -67.95 28.20 41.57
C THR A 157 -66.53 28.74 41.47
N TRP A 158 -65.88 28.64 40.30
CA TRP A 158 -64.54 29.22 40.10
C TRP A 158 -64.57 30.76 40.09
N GLY A 159 -65.60 31.34 39.47
CA GLY A 159 -65.85 32.78 39.52
C GLY A 159 -66.10 33.28 40.94
N GLU A 160 -66.83 32.54 41.77
CA GLU A 160 -67.06 32.85 43.18
C GLU A 160 -65.77 32.79 44.00
N ILE A 161 -64.91 31.78 43.79
CA ILE A 161 -63.60 31.67 44.46
C ILE A 161 -62.67 32.82 44.05
N GLN A 162 -62.62 33.14 42.75
CA GLN A 162 -61.81 34.24 42.24
C GLN A 162 -62.34 35.59 42.73
N LEU A 163 -63.66 35.78 42.73
CA LEU A 163 -64.31 36.96 43.29
C LEU A 163 -64.00 37.09 44.79
N GLY A 164 -64.09 36.01 45.57
CA GLY A 164 -63.72 36.02 46.98
C GLY A 164 -62.26 36.41 47.21
N THR A 165 -61.34 35.90 46.38
CA THR A 165 -59.91 36.23 46.46
C THR A 165 -59.65 37.71 46.12
N LEU A 166 -60.31 38.24 45.10
CA LEU A 166 -60.22 39.65 44.73
C LEU A 166 -60.82 40.56 45.80
N LEU A 167 -61.98 40.18 46.35
CA LEU A 167 -62.64 40.92 47.41
C LEU A 167 -61.77 40.96 48.68
N ASP A 168 -61.12 39.85 49.07
CA ASP A 168 -60.17 39.79 50.20
C ASP A 168 -58.93 40.66 49.98
N GLN A 169 -58.47 40.81 48.74
CA GLN A 169 -57.31 41.66 48.41
C GLN A 169 -57.65 43.15 48.43
N ILE A 170 -58.92 43.51 48.19
CA ILE A 170 -59.35 44.91 48.00
C ILE A 170 -60.01 45.49 49.26
N LEU A 171 -60.74 44.68 50.03
CA LEU A 171 -61.53 45.14 51.17
C LEU A 171 -61.03 44.52 52.49
N THR A 172 -61.27 45.23 53.59
CA THR A 172 -60.95 44.73 54.93
C THR A 172 -61.99 43.70 55.40
N PRO A 173 -61.63 42.76 56.31
CA PRO A 173 -62.54 41.72 56.79
C PRO A 173 -63.86 42.23 57.37
N ASP A 174 -63.88 43.46 57.91
CA ASP A 174 -65.08 44.08 58.47
C ASP A 174 -66.05 44.63 57.41
N GLN A 175 -65.57 44.83 56.18
CA GLN A 175 -66.32 45.40 55.06
C GLN A 175 -66.98 44.34 54.16
N ILE A 176 -66.66 43.05 54.37
CA ILE A 176 -67.22 41.93 53.62
C ILE A 176 -67.90 40.96 54.61
N ALA A 177 -69.13 40.56 54.32
CA ALA A 177 -69.76 39.40 54.94
C ALA A 177 -69.96 38.30 53.90
N ARG A 178 -69.71 37.04 54.27
CA ARG A 178 -69.91 35.88 53.41
C ARG A 178 -71.15 35.11 53.82
N GLU A 179 -71.87 34.57 52.85
CA GLU A 179 -73.05 33.73 53.03
C GLU A 179 -74.13 34.32 53.98
N ILE A 180 -74.49 35.59 53.81
CA ILE A 180 -75.46 36.26 54.69
C ILE A 180 -76.88 36.25 54.08
N ALA A 181 -77.91 36.17 54.92
CA ALA A 181 -79.28 36.45 54.52
C ALA A 181 -79.51 37.98 54.55
N THR A 182 -79.85 38.57 53.41
CA THR A 182 -79.99 40.04 53.29
C THR A 182 -81.29 40.60 53.86
N ARG A 183 -82.27 39.74 54.17
CA ARG A 183 -83.57 40.14 54.74
C ARG A 183 -83.93 39.24 55.93
N PRO A 184 -84.54 39.79 57.00
CA PRO A 184 -85.08 38.98 58.09
C PRO A 184 -86.22 38.09 57.54
N ASN A 185 -86.17 36.79 57.85
CA ASN A 185 -87.05 35.71 57.34
C ASN A 185 -86.90 35.29 55.87
N ALA A 186 -85.82 35.66 55.16
CA ALA A 186 -85.54 35.11 53.83
C ALA A 186 -84.67 33.83 53.89
N ALA A 187 -85.02 32.81 53.11
CA ALA A 187 -84.22 31.59 52.95
C ALA A 187 -83.07 31.74 51.93
N GLU A 188 -83.04 32.84 51.19
CA GLU A 188 -82.03 33.15 50.18
C GLU A 188 -80.78 33.74 50.85
N ARG A 189 -79.62 33.09 50.64
CA ARG A 189 -78.31 33.56 51.12
C ARG A 189 -77.53 34.11 49.95
N VAL A 190 -76.85 35.24 50.15
CA VAL A 190 -75.90 35.79 49.16
C VAL A 190 -74.49 35.37 49.53
N GLU A 191 -73.70 34.95 48.53
CA GLU A 191 -72.33 34.46 48.73
C GLU A 191 -71.40 35.53 49.31
N PHE A 192 -71.52 36.78 48.83
CA PHE A 192 -70.75 37.93 49.31
C PHE A 192 -71.66 39.15 49.47
N ALA A 193 -71.57 39.84 50.61
CA ALA A 193 -72.24 41.10 50.89
C ALA A 193 -71.20 42.15 51.28
N ILE A 194 -71.25 43.31 50.62
CA ILE A 194 -70.35 44.43 50.88
C ILE A 194 -71.05 45.42 51.80
N ARG A 195 -70.40 45.82 52.89
CA ARG A 195 -70.86 46.87 53.80
C ARG A 195 -70.26 48.20 53.34
N LEU A 196 -71.10 49.04 52.75
CA LEU A 196 -70.71 50.40 52.38
C LEU A 196 -70.71 51.28 53.64
N PRO A 197 -69.70 52.14 53.84
CA PRO A 197 -69.72 53.12 54.92
C PRO A 197 -70.76 54.20 54.60
N GLY A 198 -71.91 54.13 55.27
CA GLY A 198 -73.03 55.07 55.11
C GLY A 198 -74.27 54.57 55.83
#